data_AF-H8FUM8-F1
#
_entry.id   AF-H8FUM8-F1
#
_cell.length_a   1.000
_cell.length_b   1.000
_cell.length_c   1.000
_cell.angle_alpha   90.00
_cell.angle_beta   90.00
_cell.angle_gamma   90.00
#
_symmetry.space_group_name_H-M   'P 1'
#
loop_
_entity.id
_entity.type
_entity.pdbx_description
1 polymer ?
#
loop_
_entity_poly.entity_id
_entity_poly.type
_entity_poly.pdbx_seq_one_letter_code
_entity_poly.pdbx_strand_id
1 'polypeptide(L)'
;MGDTMTATPDTAMAVFRVNLALQGPVVDILGQFLPELNVLPRDRAYDHIMDNLGLLTRCFDVFRREPERFRTILVDERKRPVTDESVKLSCGRSLGEVIAMVVRTAAKRFFRRTLPPTPRVSEIPNRADELYDSIKAYLLHDWQVPLVPTYAGMEPSLVRRIGARLLEAREAASLARLIADPDARLTEPLPPQTDRTEFNAISGTTLHPKRRHPMTAHPAEILCENQERLRPEAFTPVFFDPEVRATVPNPDNVRAIADILRGVGSVSALALVEGLGLRKDQLAVMLVVAHDCIGTIVFGRLFGPRADPELLDRILARARLHGIGPNSGVIECAIFMRSVFARFGHRSRRDP
;
A
#
# COMPACT_ATOMS: atom_id res chain seq x y z
N MET A 1 31.47 3.00 8.24
CA MET A 1 31.93 2.34 7.00
C MET A 1 30.68 1.96 6.23
N GLY A 2 30.40 2.69 5.15
CA GLY A 2 29.17 2.54 4.39
C GLY A 2 29.27 1.38 3.40
N ASP A 3 28.25 0.54 3.38
CA ASP A 3 28.04 -0.47 2.35
C ASP A 3 27.71 0.22 1.03
N THR A 4 28.74 0.48 0.23
CA THR A 4 28.60 0.61 -1.21
C THR A 4 28.21 -0.77 -1.76
N MET A 5 26.91 -1.03 -1.84
CA MET A 5 26.35 -2.14 -2.62
C MET A 5 26.90 -2.04 -4.04
N THR A 6 27.87 -2.90 -4.35
CA THR A 6 28.39 -3.12 -5.68
C THR A 6 27.25 -3.61 -6.56
N ALA A 7 26.80 -2.76 -7.49
CA ALA A 7 25.88 -3.18 -8.53
C ALA A 7 26.53 -4.36 -9.27
N THR A 8 25.90 -5.53 -9.25
CA THR A 8 26.37 -6.70 -9.98
C THR A 8 26.55 -6.35 -11.47
N PRO A 9 27.59 -6.85 -12.15
CA PRO A 9 27.88 -6.51 -13.55
C PRO A 9 26.69 -6.77 -14.49
N ASP A 10 25.86 -7.76 -14.18
CA ASP A 10 24.61 -8.06 -14.90
C ASP A 10 23.59 -6.93 -14.81
N THR A 11 23.52 -6.23 -13.68
CA THR A 11 22.61 -5.11 -13.46
C THR A 11 22.99 -3.90 -14.33
N ALA A 12 24.28 -3.59 -14.42
CA ALA A 12 24.76 -2.48 -15.24
C ALA A 12 24.54 -2.74 -16.74
N MET A 13 24.76 -3.98 -17.17
CA MET A 13 24.49 -4.41 -18.54
C MET A 13 23.00 -4.41 -18.90
N ALA A 14 22.13 -4.81 -17.97
CA ALA A 14 20.68 -4.69 -18.15
C ALA A 14 20.27 -3.23 -18.37
N VAL A 15 20.74 -2.31 -17.52
CA VAL A 15 20.42 -0.87 -17.64
C VAL A 15 20.94 -0.28 -18.95
N PHE A 16 22.16 -0.65 -19.36
CA PHE A 16 22.72 -0.21 -20.65
C PHE A 16 21.85 -0.65 -21.84
N ARG A 17 21.41 -1.92 -21.87
CA ARG A 17 20.53 -2.44 -22.92
C ARG A 17 19.18 -1.74 -22.95
N VAL A 18 18.61 -1.45 -21.78
CA VAL A 18 17.34 -0.72 -21.68
C VAL A 18 17.50 0.70 -22.23
N ASN A 19 18.55 1.44 -21.84
CA ASN A 19 18.78 2.79 -22.34
C ASN A 19 19.00 2.81 -23.86
N LEU A 20 19.72 1.82 -24.41
CA LEU A 20 19.90 1.69 -25.86
C LEU A 20 18.56 1.46 -26.59
N ALA A 21 17.69 0.61 -26.05
CA ALA A 21 16.36 0.38 -26.61
C ALA A 21 15.47 1.63 -26.52
N LEU A 22 15.51 2.34 -25.39
CA LEU A 22 14.78 3.58 -25.17
C LEU A 22 15.24 4.70 -26.11
N GLN A 23 16.54 4.81 -26.39
CA GLN A 23 17.11 5.85 -27.27
C GLN A 23 16.97 5.55 -28.77
N GLY A 24 16.79 4.28 -29.15
CA GLY A 24 16.67 3.87 -30.54
C GLY A 24 15.25 3.41 -30.89
N PRO A 25 15.00 2.08 -30.90
CA PRO A 25 13.79 1.51 -31.47
C PRO A 25 12.48 1.98 -30.79
N VAL A 26 12.51 2.30 -29.50
CA VAL A 26 11.32 2.84 -28.80
C VAL A 26 10.99 4.24 -29.29
N VAL A 27 11.98 5.13 -29.37
CA VAL A 27 11.80 6.50 -29.91
C VAL A 27 11.34 6.46 -31.36
N ASP A 28 11.88 5.54 -32.17
CA ASP A 28 11.48 5.37 -33.57
C ASP A 28 10.01 4.98 -33.73
N ILE A 29 9.49 4.10 -32.86
CA ILE A 29 8.07 3.74 -32.87
C ILE A 29 7.23 4.93 -32.39
N LEU A 30 7.64 5.58 -31.30
CA LEU A 30 6.90 6.72 -30.74
C LEU A 30 6.81 7.90 -31.74
N GLY A 31 7.86 8.14 -32.53
CA GLY A 31 7.88 9.16 -33.58
C GLY A 31 6.81 8.98 -34.65
N GLN A 32 6.28 7.76 -34.86
CA GLN A 32 5.18 7.51 -35.79
C GLN A 32 3.86 8.12 -35.30
N PHE A 33 3.71 8.32 -33.99
CA PHE A 33 2.48 8.84 -33.35
C PHE A 33 2.65 10.26 -32.82
N LEU A 34 3.88 10.65 -32.47
CA LEU A 34 4.22 11.94 -31.89
C LEU A 34 5.15 12.68 -32.86
N PRO A 35 4.61 13.45 -33.83
CA PRO A 35 5.40 14.07 -34.89
C PRO A 35 6.43 15.08 -34.37
N GLU A 36 6.22 15.64 -33.18
CA GLU A 36 7.18 16.48 -32.46
C GLU A 36 8.52 15.79 -32.18
N LEU A 37 8.55 14.46 -32.08
CA LEU A 37 9.78 13.68 -31.91
C LEU A 37 10.60 13.58 -33.21
N ASN A 38 9.95 13.66 -34.38
CA ASN A 38 10.62 13.55 -35.68
C ASN A 38 11.38 14.83 -36.05
N VAL A 39 11.06 15.95 -35.41
CA VAL A 39 11.73 17.24 -35.62
C VAL A 39 13.07 17.29 -34.87
N LEU A 40 13.25 16.42 -33.87
CA LEU A 40 14.44 16.40 -33.03
C LEU A 40 15.48 15.42 -33.55
N PRO A 41 16.79 15.73 -33.41
CA PRO A 41 17.84 14.75 -33.60
C PRO A 41 17.61 13.53 -32.70
N ARG A 42 17.82 12.31 -33.23
CA ARG A 42 17.58 11.05 -32.50
C ARG A 42 18.31 10.99 -31.15
N ASP A 43 19.54 11.48 -31.11
CA ASP A 43 20.37 11.56 -29.91
C ASP A 43 19.80 12.49 -28.83
N ARG A 44 18.96 13.46 -29.21
CA ARG A 44 18.31 14.41 -28.29
C ARG A 44 16.86 14.08 -27.97
N ALA A 45 16.20 13.26 -28.80
CA ALA A 45 14.79 12.92 -28.63
C ALA A 45 14.51 12.29 -27.26
N TYR A 46 15.34 11.32 -26.84
CA TYR A 46 15.23 10.70 -25.51
C TYR A 46 15.35 11.73 -24.38
N ASP A 47 16.40 12.56 -24.41
CA ASP A 47 16.61 13.55 -23.36
C ASP A 47 15.48 14.58 -23.31
N HIS A 48 14.98 15.00 -24.47
CA HIS A 48 13.85 15.90 -24.56
C HIS A 48 12.56 15.30 -23.97
N ILE A 49 12.28 14.03 -24.24
CA ILE A 49 11.15 13.30 -23.64
C ILE A 49 11.29 13.28 -22.11
N MET A 50 12.48 12.91 -21.62
CA MET A 50 12.73 12.78 -20.17
C MET A 50 12.68 14.12 -19.43
N ASP A 51 12.97 15.22 -20.11
CA ASP A 51 12.93 16.58 -19.55
C ASP A 51 11.54 17.23 -19.64
N ASN A 52 10.59 16.62 -20.37
CA ASN A 52 9.24 17.11 -20.59
C ASN A 52 8.21 16.08 -20.12
N LEU A 53 7.71 16.25 -18.88
CA LEU A 53 6.73 15.34 -18.28
C LEU A 53 5.43 15.20 -19.08
N GLY A 54 4.99 16.26 -19.76
CA GLY A 54 3.80 16.22 -20.61
C GLY A 54 4.01 15.35 -21.86
N LEU A 55 5.19 15.46 -22.49
CA LEU A 55 5.59 14.61 -23.62
C LEU A 55 5.77 13.15 -23.18
N LEU A 56 6.42 12.91 -22.03
CA LEU A 56 6.58 11.57 -21.47
C LEU A 56 5.22 10.91 -21.15
N THR A 57 4.26 11.68 -20.62
CA THR A 57 2.89 11.19 -20.37
C THR A 57 2.24 10.73 -21.67
N ARG A 58 2.34 11.52 -22.75
CA ARG A 58 1.83 11.13 -24.08
C ARG A 58 2.53 9.89 -24.64
N CYS A 59 3.84 9.75 -24.41
CA CYS A 59 4.58 8.55 -24.82
C CYS A 59 4.03 7.29 -24.12
N PHE A 60 3.75 7.37 -22.82
CA PHE A 60 3.09 6.27 -22.10
C PHE A 60 1.66 6.01 -22.57
N ASP A 61 0.90 7.05 -22.95
CA ASP A 61 -0.44 6.88 -23.54
C ASP A 61 -0.38 6.12 -24.87
N VAL A 62 0.56 6.46 -25.75
CA VAL A 62 0.78 5.73 -27.02
C VAL A 62 1.18 4.29 -26.72
N PHE A 63 2.12 4.07 -25.79
CA PHE A 63 2.56 2.73 -25.41
C PHE A 63 1.40 1.84 -24.93
N ARG A 64 0.48 2.38 -24.12
CA ARG A 64 -0.70 1.65 -23.63
C ARG A 64 -1.76 1.39 -24.71
N ARG A 65 -1.93 2.32 -25.65
CA ARG A 65 -2.91 2.22 -26.74
C ARG A 65 -2.46 1.26 -27.84
N GLU A 66 -1.16 1.19 -28.10
CA GLU A 66 -0.58 0.49 -29.26
C GLU A 66 0.44 -0.59 -28.84
N PRO A 67 0.11 -1.53 -27.92
CA PRO A 67 1.07 -2.50 -27.41
C PRO A 67 1.64 -3.42 -28.52
N GLU A 68 0.85 -3.67 -29.56
CA GLU A 68 1.23 -4.48 -30.72
C GLU A 68 2.46 -3.93 -31.45
N ARG A 69 2.62 -2.61 -31.50
CA ARG A 69 3.77 -1.97 -32.16
C ARG A 69 5.08 -2.23 -31.42
N PHE A 70 5.01 -2.46 -30.12
CA PHE A 70 6.19 -2.67 -29.26
C PHE A 70 6.56 -4.16 -29.09
N ARG A 71 5.79 -5.11 -29.64
CA ARG A 71 6.00 -6.56 -29.46
C ARG A 71 7.35 -7.08 -29.92
N THR A 72 7.96 -6.40 -30.89
CA THR A 72 9.29 -6.75 -31.40
C THR A 72 10.41 -6.34 -30.44
N ILE A 73 10.14 -5.38 -29.54
CA ILE A 73 11.08 -4.88 -28.53
C ILE A 73 10.82 -5.59 -27.18
N LEU A 74 9.55 -5.76 -26.83
CA LEU A 74 9.10 -6.40 -25.59
C LEU A 74 9.18 -7.92 -25.70
N VAL A 75 10.40 -8.47 -25.67
CA VAL A 75 10.62 -9.91 -25.78
C VAL A 75 11.31 -10.50 -24.56
N ASP A 76 10.96 -11.75 -24.22
CA ASP A 76 11.63 -12.54 -23.18
C ASP A 76 12.99 -13.08 -23.66
N GLU A 77 13.70 -13.80 -22.80
CA GLU A 77 14.98 -14.45 -23.12
C GLU A 77 14.87 -15.42 -24.32
N ARG A 78 13.68 -15.99 -24.55
CA ARG A 78 13.38 -16.91 -25.66
C ARG A 78 12.87 -16.19 -26.91
N LYS A 79 12.97 -14.86 -26.97
CA LYS A 79 12.49 -14.00 -28.07
C LYS A 79 10.98 -14.06 -28.28
N ARG A 80 10.21 -14.42 -27.25
CA ARG A 80 8.74 -14.41 -27.32
C ARG A 80 8.20 -13.07 -26.85
N PRO A 81 7.17 -12.50 -27.51
CA PRO A 81 6.54 -11.27 -27.05
C PRO A 81 6.02 -11.38 -25.62
N VAL A 82 6.30 -10.36 -24.81
CA VAL A 82 5.87 -10.22 -23.42
C VAL A 82 4.73 -9.21 -23.36
N THR A 83 3.61 -9.62 -22.77
CA THR A 83 2.42 -8.76 -22.59
C THR A 83 2.16 -8.39 -21.13
N ASP A 84 2.85 -9.02 -20.18
CA ASP A 84 2.66 -8.84 -18.75
C ASP A 84 3.84 -8.07 -18.13
N GLU A 85 3.56 -7.07 -17.30
CA GLU A 85 4.56 -6.19 -16.69
C GLU A 85 5.48 -6.90 -15.67
N SER A 86 5.05 -8.04 -15.13
CA SER A 86 5.79 -8.86 -14.16
C SER A 86 6.80 -9.79 -14.82
N VAL A 87 6.64 -10.07 -16.12
CA VAL A 87 7.49 -11.02 -16.86
C VAL A 87 8.81 -10.36 -17.25
N LYS A 88 9.91 -11.10 -17.07
CA LYS A 88 11.25 -10.64 -17.42
C LYS A 88 11.44 -10.57 -18.94
N LEU A 89 11.96 -9.44 -19.38
CA LEU A 89 12.46 -9.20 -20.73
C LEU A 89 13.83 -9.86 -20.92
N SER A 90 14.29 -9.92 -22.16
CA SER A 90 15.61 -10.44 -22.56
C SER A 90 16.80 -9.75 -21.88
N CYS A 91 16.61 -8.55 -21.34
CA CYS A 91 17.60 -7.85 -20.53
C CYS A 91 17.62 -8.26 -19.04
N GLY A 92 16.79 -9.22 -18.63
CA GLY A 92 16.70 -9.72 -17.25
C GLY A 92 15.82 -8.90 -16.31
N ARG A 93 15.29 -7.76 -16.77
CA ARG A 93 14.37 -6.87 -16.05
C ARG A 93 12.92 -7.08 -16.50
N SER A 94 11.95 -6.91 -15.60
CA SER A 94 10.54 -6.88 -15.99
C SER A 94 10.17 -5.55 -16.66
N LEU A 95 9.10 -5.54 -17.45
CA LEU A 95 8.61 -4.30 -18.06
C LEU A 95 8.20 -3.27 -16.98
N GLY A 96 7.58 -3.72 -15.87
CA GLY A 96 7.28 -2.85 -14.73
C GLY A 96 8.54 -2.23 -14.09
N GLU A 97 9.65 -2.97 -13.99
CA GLU A 97 10.92 -2.41 -13.52
C GLU A 97 11.49 -1.34 -14.48
N VAL A 98 11.33 -1.54 -15.79
CA VAL A 98 11.75 -0.57 -16.81
C VAL A 98 10.89 0.69 -16.74
N ILE A 99 9.57 0.55 -16.59
CA ILE A 99 8.65 1.69 -16.40
C ILE A 99 9.06 2.48 -15.15
N ALA A 100 9.25 1.80 -14.02
CA ALA A 100 9.71 2.44 -12.79
C ALA A 100 11.06 3.14 -12.97
N MET A 101 11.99 2.56 -13.74
CA MET A 101 13.28 3.19 -14.06
C MET A 101 13.11 4.50 -14.84
N VAL A 102 12.24 4.52 -15.85
CA VAL A 102 11.93 5.73 -16.64
C VAL A 102 11.29 6.79 -15.75
N VAL A 103 10.24 6.45 -15.00
CA VAL A 103 9.53 7.39 -14.11
C VAL A 103 10.48 8.00 -13.07
N ARG A 104 11.33 7.18 -12.43
CA ARG A 104 12.35 7.65 -11.47
C ARG A 104 13.35 8.59 -12.13
N THR A 105 13.80 8.29 -13.34
CA THR A 105 14.77 9.12 -14.06
C THR A 105 14.18 10.49 -14.41
N ALA A 106 12.93 10.52 -14.91
CA ALA A 106 12.21 11.75 -15.21
C ALA A 106 11.96 12.59 -13.96
N ALA A 107 11.50 11.96 -12.87
CA ALA A 107 11.29 12.64 -11.59
C ALA A 107 12.58 13.23 -11.02
N LYS A 108 13.68 12.47 -11.02
CA LYS A 108 14.99 12.93 -10.55
C LYS A 108 15.49 14.13 -11.34
N ARG A 109 15.36 14.10 -12.68
CA ARG A 109 15.70 15.23 -13.56
C ARG A 109 14.85 16.46 -13.24
N PHE A 110 13.54 16.27 -13.07
CA PHE A 110 12.63 17.34 -12.72
C PHE A 110 12.98 17.98 -11.37
N PHE A 111 13.18 17.18 -10.31
CA PHE A 111 13.52 17.69 -8.98
C PHE A 111 14.81 18.49 -8.99
N ARG A 112 15.85 18.00 -9.68
CA ARG A 112 17.14 18.69 -9.79
C ARG A 112 17.06 20.01 -10.55
N ARG A 113 16.12 20.13 -11.49
CA ARG A 113 15.90 21.36 -12.27
C ARG A 113 15.06 22.38 -11.52
N THR A 114 14.06 21.93 -10.77
CA THR A 114 13.05 22.80 -10.14
C THR A 114 13.43 23.23 -8.73
N LEU A 115 14.11 22.39 -7.96
CA LEU A 115 14.46 22.69 -6.58
C LEU A 115 15.78 23.48 -6.50
N PRO A 116 15.87 24.48 -5.60
CA PRO A 116 17.06 25.30 -5.49
C PRO A 116 18.27 24.43 -5.09
N PRO A 117 19.42 24.60 -5.74
CA PRO A 117 20.63 23.90 -5.32
C PRO A 117 21.05 24.39 -3.93
N THR A 118 21.31 23.46 -3.01
CA THR A 118 21.92 23.80 -1.72
C THR A 118 23.29 24.46 -1.97
N PRO A 119 23.64 25.59 -1.33
CA PRO A 119 24.95 26.21 -1.48
C PRO A 119 26.04 25.19 -1.18
N ARG A 120 27.09 25.19 -2.00
CA ARG A 120 28.18 24.19 -2.03
C ARG A 120 29.02 24.24 -0.75
N VAL A 121 28.49 23.69 0.33
CA VAL A 121 29.27 23.16 1.44
C VAL A 121 29.20 21.65 1.27
N SER A 122 30.25 21.10 0.67
CA SER A 122 30.46 19.67 0.47
C SER A 122 30.07 18.89 1.72
N GLU A 123 29.13 17.94 1.55
CA GLU A 123 28.64 16.89 2.47
C GLU A 123 27.12 16.88 2.72
N ILE A 124 26.39 17.98 2.49
CA ILE A 124 24.92 17.98 2.65
C ILE A 124 24.23 17.50 1.35
N PRO A 125 23.36 16.48 1.40
CA PRO A 125 22.59 16.05 0.22
C PRO A 125 21.81 17.23 -0.37
N ASN A 126 21.87 17.39 -1.69
CA ASN A 126 21.03 18.37 -2.39
C ASN A 126 19.56 18.07 -2.07
N ARG A 127 18.74 19.08 -1.76
CA ARG A 127 17.31 18.91 -1.45
C ARG A 127 16.59 18.04 -2.49
N ALA A 128 16.94 18.21 -3.76
CA ALA A 128 16.42 17.39 -4.85
C ALA A 128 16.77 15.89 -4.73
N ASP A 129 17.99 15.59 -4.32
CA ASP A 129 18.44 14.21 -4.11
C ASP A 129 17.85 13.61 -2.84
N GLU A 130 17.69 14.40 -1.76
CA GLU A 130 17.03 13.92 -0.54
C GLU A 130 15.54 13.59 -0.78
N LEU A 131 14.83 14.49 -1.47
CA LEU A 131 13.45 14.23 -1.86
C LEU A 131 13.36 12.99 -2.75
N TYR A 132 14.24 12.89 -3.75
CA TYR A 132 14.30 11.71 -4.63
C TYR A 132 14.51 10.43 -3.82
N ASP A 133 15.45 10.42 -2.86
CA ASP A 133 15.73 9.25 -2.04
C ASP A 133 14.57 8.85 -1.14
N SER A 134 13.78 9.82 -0.68
CA SER A 134 12.57 9.55 0.11
C SER A 134 11.43 8.94 -0.72
N ILE A 135 11.31 9.29 -2.01
CA ILE A 135 10.15 8.92 -2.85
C ILE A 135 10.45 7.81 -3.86
N LYS A 136 11.71 7.55 -4.25
CA LYS A 136 12.09 6.64 -5.35
C LYS A 136 11.51 5.22 -5.21
N ALA A 137 11.29 4.74 -3.98
CA ALA A 137 10.69 3.43 -3.71
C ALA A 137 9.22 3.36 -4.17
N TYR A 138 8.53 4.50 -4.23
CA TYR A 138 7.12 4.62 -4.59
C TYR A 138 6.89 5.10 -6.02
N LEU A 139 7.94 5.47 -6.76
CA LEU A 139 7.85 5.81 -8.19
C LEU A 139 7.94 4.53 -9.03
N LEU A 140 6.79 3.87 -9.23
CA LEU A 140 6.66 2.55 -9.84
C LEU A 140 5.91 2.55 -11.16
N HIS A 141 5.01 3.52 -11.37
CA HIS A 141 4.02 3.46 -12.43
C HIS A 141 4.01 4.72 -13.30
N ASP A 142 3.66 4.55 -14.57
CA ASP A 142 3.54 5.60 -15.58
C ASP A 142 2.55 6.71 -15.19
N TRP A 143 1.44 6.37 -14.53
CA TRP A 143 0.43 7.34 -14.09
C TRP A 143 0.97 8.38 -13.10
N GLN A 144 2.15 8.16 -12.51
CA GLN A 144 2.78 9.08 -11.57
C GLN A 144 3.53 10.23 -12.24
N VAL A 145 3.84 10.13 -13.54
CA VAL A 145 4.53 11.18 -14.31
C VAL A 145 3.84 12.56 -14.17
N PRO A 146 2.52 12.70 -14.39
CA PRO A 146 1.85 13.99 -14.21
C PRO A 146 1.80 14.50 -12.76
N LEU A 147 2.07 13.65 -11.77
CA LEU A 147 2.07 14.00 -10.35
C LEU A 147 3.44 14.47 -9.84
N VAL A 148 4.50 14.29 -10.64
CA VAL A 148 5.87 14.71 -10.31
C VAL A 148 5.97 16.19 -9.88
N PRO A 149 5.29 17.16 -10.52
CA PRO A 149 5.31 18.55 -10.06
C PRO A 149 4.74 18.72 -8.65
N THR A 150 3.70 17.95 -8.29
CA THR A 150 3.11 17.97 -6.95
C THR A 150 4.06 17.34 -5.93
N TYR A 151 4.74 16.24 -6.27
CA TYR A 151 5.76 15.64 -5.41
C TYR A 151 6.92 16.60 -5.13
N ALA A 152 7.31 17.42 -6.10
CA ALA A 152 8.39 18.40 -5.93
C ALA A 152 8.11 19.43 -4.82
N GLY A 153 6.84 19.68 -4.49
CA GLY A 153 6.44 20.56 -3.39
C GLY A 153 6.46 19.92 -2.01
N MET A 154 6.74 18.61 -1.90
CA MET A 154 6.68 17.87 -0.65
C MET A 154 8.00 17.91 0.12
N GLU A 155 7.91 17.89 1.45
CA GLU A 155 9.07 17.69 2.32
C GLU A 155 9.44 16.19 2.42
N PRO A 156 10.75 15.82 2.44
CA PRO A 156 11.17 14.42 2.52
C PRO A 156 10.63 13.67 3.74
N SER A 157 10.46 14.35 4.87
CA SER A 157 9.86 13.78 6.09
C SER A 157 8.38 13.42 5.89
N LEU A 158 7.63 14.24 5.18
CA LEU A 158 6.23 14.00 4.83
C LEU A 158 6.11 12.80 3.88
N VAL A 159 6.98 12.71 2.87
CA VAL A 159 7.03 11.55 1.97
C VAL A 159 7.31 10.26 2.76
N ARG A 160 8.24 10.28 3.71
CA ARG A 160 8.54 9.12 4.58
C ARG A 160 7.34 8.75 5.47
N ARG A 161 6.59 9.73 5.97
CA ARG A 161 5.38 9.52 6.78
C ARG A 161 4.22 8.92 5.97
N ILE A 162 3.95 9.46 4.78
CA ILE A 162 2.88 8.95 3.90
C ILE A 162 3.26 7.56 3.34
N GLY A 163 4.53 7.41 2.94
CA GLY A 163 5.10 6.16 2.47
C GLY A 163 4.34 5.57 1.28
N ALA A 164 4.00 4.29 1.35
CA ALA A 164 3.33 3.55 0.27
C ALA A 164 1.95 4.10 -0.09
N ARG A 165 1.31 4.89 0.79
CA ARG A 165 0.00 5.53 0.50
C ARG A 165 0.08 6.54 -0.63
N LEU A 166 1.27 7.00 -1.02
CA LEU A 166 1.46 7.76 -2.25
C LEU A 166 0.98 7.02 -3.49
N LEU A 167 1.00 5.68 -3.47
CA LEU A 167 0.51 4.84 -4.57
C LEU A 167 -1.02 4.86 -4.70
N GLU A 168 -1.74 5.24 -3.63
CA GLU A 168 -3.20 5.35 -3.61
C GLU A 168 -3.68 6.67 -4.25
N ALA A 169 -2.84 7.71 -4.21
CA ALA A 169 -3.15 9.04 -4.76
C ALA A 169 -2.88 9.10 -6.26
N ARG A 170 -3.80 8.57 -7.07
CA ARG A 170 -3.67 8.57 -8.55
C ARG A 170 -3.96 9.91 -9.22
N GLU A 171 -4.41 10.90 -8.46
CA GLU A 171 -4.80 12.23 -8.95
C GLU A 171 -4.19 13.33 -8.08
N ALA A 172 -3.93 14.50 -8.67
CA ALA A 172 -3.35 15.63 -7.98
C ALA A 172 -4.20 16.11 -6.79
N ALA A 173 -5.54 16.05 -6.90
CA ALA A 173 -6.45 16.41 -5.81
C ALA A 173 -6.37 15.43 -4.63
N SER A 174 -6.27 14.13 -4.91
CA SER A 174 -6.06 13.10 -3.89
C SER A 174 -4.69 13.25 -3.24
N LEU A 175 -3.65 13.52 -4.03
CA LEU A 175 -2.32 13.78 -3.49
C LEU A 175 -2.29 15.05 -2.62
N ALA A 176 -2.97 16.12 -3.01
CA ALA A 176 -3.10 17.34 -2.21
C ALA A 176 -3.81 17.07 -0.88
N ARG A 177 -4.82 16.19 -0.86
CA ARG A 177 -5.48 15.75 0.39
C ARG A 177 -4.53 14.99 1.30
N LEU A 178 -3.70 14.08 0.77
CA LEU A 178 -2.65 13.41 1.57
C LEU A 178 -1.58 14.39 2.07
N ILE A 179 -1.28 15.44 1.31
CA ILE A 179 -0.30 16.45 1.75
C ILE A 179 -0.88 17.28 2.91
N ALA A 180 -2.15 17.67 2.81
CA ALA A 180 -2.82 18.46 3.83
C ALA A 180 -3.12 17.65 5.10
N ASP A 181 -3.53 16.41 4.93
CA ASP A 181 -3.77 15.46 6.01
C ASP A 181 -3.12 14.12 5.63
N PRO A 182 -1.90 13.84 6.13
CA PRO A 182 -1.19 12.60 5.84
C PRO A 182 -1.92 11.37 6.37
N ASP A 183 -2.94 11.51 7.22
CA ASP A 183 -3.75 10.43 7.78
C ASP A 183 -5.15 10.33 7.10
N ALA A 184 -5.47 11.23 6.15
CA ALA A 184 -6.76 11.27 5.45
C ALA A 184 -7.00 10.05 4.55
N ARG A 185 -8.18 9.44 4.67
CA ARG A 185 -8.62 8.39 3.74
C ARG A 185 -8.95 9.02 2.39
N LEU A 186 -8.35 8.50 1.32
CA LEU A 186 -8.57 9.00 -0.05
C LEU A 186 -9.89 8.56 -0.68
N THR A 187 -10.67 7.75 0.03
CA THR A 187 -11.90 7.12 -0.43
C THR A 187 -13.13 7.97 -0.08
N GLU A 188 -13.24 9.16 -0.68
CA GLU A 188 -14.52 9.84 -0.89
C GLU A 188 -14.33 10.89 -2.01
N PRO A 189 -15.14 10.89 -3.07
CA PRO A 189 -15.17 12.00 -4.01
C PRO A 189 -15.87 13.18 -3.32
N LEU A 190 -15.17 14.30 -3.13
CA LEU A 190 -15.85 15.55 -2.82
C LEU A 190 -16.68 15.99 -4.04
N PRO A 191 -17.93 16.47 -3.87
CA PRO A 191 -18.64 17.12 -4.96
C PRO A 191 -17.91 18.42 -5.36
N PRO A 192 -18.01 18.84 -6.63
CA PRO A 192 -17.31 20.01 -7.14
C PRO A 192 -17.75 21.26 -6.37
N GLN A 193 -16.78 21.97 -5.79
CA GLN A 193 -17.01 23.30 -5.23
C GLN A 193 -17.36 24.24 -6.38
N THR A 194 -18.66 24.47 -6.57
CA THR A 194 -19.15 25.51 -7.47
C THR A 194 -19.03 26.84 -6.72
N ASP A 195 -18.56 27.86 -7.43
CA ASP A 195 -18.27 29.18 -6.90
C ASP A 195 -19.34 29.71 -5.94
N ARG A 196 -18.84 30.25 -4.84
CA ARG A 196 -19.60 31.02 -3.87
C ARG A 196 -20.14 32.28 -4.56
N THR A 197 -21.44 32.31 -4.80
CA THR A 197 -22.19 33.56 -4.84
C THR A 197 -23.19 33.54 -3.68
N GLU A 198 -23.17 34.65 -2.97
CA GLU A 198 -23.78 34.94 -1.68
C GLU A 198 -25.32 34.79 -1.66
N PHE A 199 -25.86 34.32 -0.53
CA PHE A 199 -26.85 34.99 0.34
C PHE A 199 -27.77 34.00 1.07
N ASN A 200 -27.75 34.11 2.41
CA ASN A 200 -28.83 33.91 3.40
C ASN A 200 -29.88 32.79 3.19
N ALA A 201 -29.92 31.84 4.13
CA ALA A 201 -30.84 31.88 5.28
C ALA A 201 -31.08 30.47 5.90
N ILE A 202 -30.58 30.32 7.12
CA ILE A 202 -31.29 29.84 8.32
C ILE A 202 -32.24 28.63 8.19
N SER A 203 -31.81 27.58 8.91
CA SER A 203 -32.60 26.60 9.66
C SER A 203 -33.41 25.53 8.94
N GLY A 204 -32.83 24.33 9.02
CA GLY A 204 -33.42 23.29 9.86
C GLY A 204 -34.17 22.22 9.10
N THR A 205 -33.62 21.02 9.03
CA THR A 205 -34.38 19.78 9.25
C THR A 205 -33.48 18.54 9.32
N THR A 206 -33.58 17.85 10.46
CA THR A 206 -33.58 16.38 10.61
C THR A 206 -32.44 15.55 9.99
N LEU A 207 -31.45 15.27 10.84
CA LEU A 207 -30.62 14.07 10.87
C LEU A 207 -31.43 12.81 10.51
N HIS A 208 -31.15 12.21 9.35
CA HIS A 208 -31.40 10.78 9.13
C HIS A 208 -30.12 10.00 9.47
N PRO A 209 -30.19 8.98 10.36
CA PRO A 209 -29.02 8.21 10.76
C PRO A 209 -28.60 7.27 9.63
N LYS A 210 -27.34 7.34 9.19
CA LYS A 210 -26.69 6.31 8.36
C LYS A 210 -26.84 4.96 9.07
N ARG A 211 -27.55 4.00 8.44
CA ARG A 211 -27.77 2.64 8.96
C ARG A 211 -26.44 1.98 9.34
N ARG A 212 -26.29 1.63 10.62
CA ARG A 212 -25.15 0.90 11.20
C ARG A 212 -25.32 -0.60 10.95
N HIS A 213 -24.24 -1.30 10.60
CA HIS A 213 -24.27 -2.76 10.46
C HIS A 213 -24.54 -3.41 11.83
N PRO A 214 -25.44 -4.41 11.96
CA PRO A 214 -25.92 -4.91 13.25
C PRO A 214 -24.87 -5.65 14.13
N MET A 215 -23.65 -5.88 13.62
CA MET A 215 -22.58 -6.62 14.33
C MET A 215 -21.30 -5.80 14.53
N THR A 216 -21.31 -4.49 14.28
CA THR A 216 -20.17 -3.62 14.61
C THR A 216 -19.85 -3.75 16.10
N ALA A 217 -18.64 -4.19 16.45
CA ALA A 217 -18.26 -4.37 17.83
C ALA A 217 -18.15 -3.00 18.51
N HIS A 218 -19.07 -2.69 19.43
CA HIS A 218 -18.94 -1.50 20.24
C HIS A 218 -18.13 -1.83 21.51
N PRO A 219 -17.13 -1.04 21.89
CA PRO A 219 -16.33 -1.22 23.11
C PRO A 219 -17.17 -1.53 24.37
N ALA A 220 -18.26 -0.79 24.56
CA ALA A 220 -19.18 -0.96 25.69
C ALA A 220 -19.98 -2.28 25.69
N GLU A 221 -20.07 -2.97 24.54
CA GLU A 221 -20.84 -4.20 24.41
C GLU A 221 -19.99 -5.47 24.54
N ILE A 222 -18.68 -5.35 24.32
CA ILE A 222 -17.72 -6.47 24.26
C ILE A 222 -16.87 -6.60 25.53
N LEU A 223 -16.77 -5.56 26.35
CA LEU A 223 -16.02 -5.57 27.61
C LEU A 223 -16.93 -5.92 28.81
N CYS A 224 -16.34 -6.50 29.86
CA CYS A 224 -16.98 -6.70 31.15
C CYS A 224 -17.28 -5.36 31.85
N GLU A 225 -18.13 -5.36 32.89
CA GLU A 225 -18.49 -4.14 33.64
C GLU A 225 -17.29 -3.38 34.21
N ASN A 226 -16.21 -4.11 34.56
CA ASN A 226 -14.96 -3.52 35.01
C ASN A 226 -14.05 -2.98 33.89
N GLN A 227 -14.45 -3.11 32.61
CA GLN A 227 -13.72 -2.67 31.41
C GLN A 227 -12.28 -3.22 31.25
N GLU A 228 -11.90 -4.25 31.99
CA GLU A 228 -10.54 -4.81 31.95
C GLU A 228 -10.40 -6.01 31.01
N ARG A 229 -11.51 -6.68 30.68
CA ARG A 229 -11.52 -7.95 29.93
C ARG A 229 -12.71 -8.04 28.98
N LEU A 230 -12.61 -8.92 27.99
CA LEU A 230 -13.75 -9.27 27.15
C LEU A 230 -14.82 -10.03 27.93
N ARG A 231 -16.08 -9.73 27.65
CA ARG A 231 -17.28 -10.41 28.13
C ARG A 231 -17.66 -11.53 27.15
N PRO A 232 -17.41 -12.81 27.44
CA PRO A 232 -17.65 -13.90 26.49
C PRO A 232 -19.12 -14.03 26.08
N GLU A 233 -20.03 -13.65 26.96
CA GLU A 233 -21.48 -13.72 26.75
C GLU A 233 -21.92 -12.86 25.55
N ALA A 234 -21.18 -11.78 25.26
CA ALA A 234 -21.41 -10.90 24.12
C ALA A 234 -21.15 -11.57 22.75
N PHE A 235 -20.43 -12.69 22.74
CA PHE A 235 -20.05 -13.45 21.55
C PHE A 235 -20.88 -14.73 21.38
N THR A 236 -21.74 -15.09 22.33
CA THR A 236 -22.66 -16.23 22.20
C THR A 236 -23.43 -16.26 20.87
N PRO A 237 -24.06 -15.16 20.39
CA PRO A 237 -24.78 -15.17 19.11
C PRO A 237 -23.85 -15.38 17.90
N VAL A 238 -22.58 -15.00 18.01
CA VAL A 238 -21.58 -15.15 16.94
C VAL A 238 -21.28 -16.64 16.67
N PHE A 239 -21.26 -17.47 17.71
CA PHE A 239 -20.92 -18.90 17.57
C PHE A 239 -22.06 -19.76 17.04
N PHE A 240 -23.24 -19.19 16.80
CA PHE A 240 -24.33 -19.83 16.07
C PHE A 240 -24.24 -19.58 14.56
N ASP A 241 -23.37 -18.66 14.11
CA ASP A 241 -23.15 -18.41 12.69
C ASP A 241 -22.40 -19.59 12.03
N PRO A 242 -22.94 -20.20 10.96
CA PRO A 242 -22.32 -21.34 10.29
C PRO A 242 -20.94 -21.01 9.69
N GLU A 243 -20.69 -19.77 9.23
CA GLU A 243 -19.39 -19.39 8.66
C GLU A 243 -18.30 -19.30 9.75
N VAL A 244 -18.67 -18.78 10.93
CA VAL A 244 -17.78 -18.74 12.09
C VAL A 244 -17.47 -20.16 12.58
N ARG A 245 -18.49 -21.01 12.71
CA ARG A 245 -18.35 -22.41 13.14
C ARG A 245 -17.47 -23.23 12.20
N ALA A 246 -17.56 -22.99 10.89
CA ALA A 246 -16.71 -23.67 9.90
C ALA A 246 -15.23 -23.24 9.98
N THR A 247 -14.95 -22.09 10.59
CA THR A 247 -13.63 -21.45 10.56
C THR A 247 -12.83 -21.68 11.86
N VAL A 248 -13.54 -21.78 12.98
CA VAL A 248 -12.99 -21.87 14.34
C VAL A 248 -12.71 -23.34 14.73
N PRO A 249 -11.59 -23.64 15.43
CA PRO A 249 -11.30 -24.99 15.92
C PRO A 249 -12.29 -25.41 17.03
N ASN A 250 -12.75 -26.67 16.97
CA ASN A 250 -13.67 -27.28 17.94
C ASN A 250 -14.92 -26.41 18.27
N PRO A 251 -15.75 -26.07 17.26
CA PRO A 251 -16.86 -25.11 17.40
C PRO A 251 -17.97 -25.57 18.36
N ASP A 252 -18.00 -26.85 18.74
CA ASP A 252 -18.98 -27.40 19.69
C ASP A 252 -18.58 -27.19 21.16
N ASN A 253 -17.30 -26.88 21.42
CA ASN A 253 -16.81 -26.62 22.77
C ASN A 253 -16.89 -25.12 23.12
N VAL A 254 -18.12 -24.59 23.15
CA VAL A 254 -18.41 -23.17 23.42
C VAL A 254 -17.83 -22.70 24.75
N ARG A 255 -17.75 -23.58 25.75
CA ARG A 255 -17.15 -23.26 27.06
C ARG A 255 -15.65 -22.98 26.95
N ALA A 256 -14.90 -23.82 26.24
CA ALA A 256 -13.46 -23.59 26.03
C ALA A 256 -13.20 -22.30 25.23
N ILE A 257 -14.04 -22.02 24.22
CA ILE A 257 -13.97 -20.78 23.44
C ILE A 257 -14.25 -19.56 24.32
N ALA A 258 -15.27 -19.63 25.18
CA ALA A 258 -15.58 -18.55 26.12
C ALA A 258 -14.44 -18.29 27.11
N ASP A 259 -13.75 -19.34 27.57
CA ASP A 259 -12.60 -19.23 28.47
C ASP A 259 -11.40 -18.53 27.78
N ILE A 260 -11.17 -18.81 26.49
CA ILE A 260 -10.15 -18.11 25.67
C ILE A 260 -10.47 -16.61 25.59
N LEU A 261 -11.71 -16.26 25.24
CA LEU A 261 -12.13 -14.86 25.13
C LEU A 261 -12.04 -14.12 26.47
N ARG A 262 -12.41 -14.76 27.58
CA ARG A 262 -12.29 -14.16 28.93
C ARG A 262 -10.83 -13.87 29.33
N GLY A 263 -9.88 -14.57 28.71
CA GLY A 263 -8.46 -14.36 28.89
C GLY A 263 -7.91 -13.09 28.23
N VAL A 264 -8.68 -12.46 27.34
CA VAL A 264 -8.24 -11.30 26.55
C VAL A 264 -8.38 -10.01 27.35
N GLY A 265 -7.31 -9.21 27.35
CA GLY A 265 -7.26 -7.89 27.97
C GLY A 265 -7.97 -6.83 27.16
N SER A 266 -8.52 -5.82 27.84
CA SER A 266 -9.23 -4.71 27.19
C SER A 266 -8.37 -3.93 26.21
N VAL A 267 -7.09 -3.69 26.52
CA VAL A 267 -6.15 -2.99 25.63
C VAL A 267 -6.05 -3.71 24.28
N SER A 268 -5.88 -5.04 24.30
CA SER A 268 -5.79 -5.85 23.07
C SER A 268 -7.11 -5.89 22.31
N ALA A 269 -8.23 -6.03 23.02
CA ALA A 269 -9.55 -6.04 22.41
C ALA A 269 -9.88 -4.70 21.72
N LEU A 270 -9.63 -3.58 22.41
CA LEU A 270 -9.87 -2.23 21.87
C LEU A 270 -8.93 -1.93 20.70
N ALA A 271 -7.65 -2.29 20.80
CA ALA A 271 -6.73 -2.04 19.70
C ALA A 271 -7.11 -2.82 18.43
N LEU A 272 -7.68 -4.02 18.56
CA LEU A 272 -8.21 -4.79 17.42
C LEU A 272 -9.51 -4.18 16.89
N VAL A 273 -10.43 -3.77 17.76
CA VAL A 273 -11.74 -3.23 17.35
C VAL A 273 -11.64 -1.81 16.82
N GLU A 274 -10.95 -0.91 17.51
CA GLU A 274 -10.77 0.48 17.11
C GLU A 274 -9.69 0.60 16.03
N GLY A 275 -8.62 -0.19 16.14
CA GLY A 275 -7.48 -0.11 15.22
C GLY A 275 -7.72 -0.78 13.86
N LEU A 276 -8.58 -1.80 13.78
CA LEU A 276 -8.94 -2.47 12.53
C LEU A 276 -10.43 -2.36 12.17
N GLY A 277 -11.28 -1.87 13.07
CA GLY A 277 -12.72 -1.77 12.83
C GLY A 277 -13.44 -3.12 12.88
N LEU A 278 -12.89 -4.13 13.58
CA LEU A 278 -13.43 -5.49 13.51
C LEU A 278 -14.85 -5.59 14.06
N ARG A 279 -15.66 -6.39 13.37
CA ARG A 279 -16.96 -6.86 13.86
C ARG A 279 -16.77 -7.98 14.90
N LYS A 280 -17.82 -8.28 15.68
CA LYS A 280 -17.74 -9.27 16.77
C LYS A 280 -17.38 -10.68 16.29
N ASP A 281 -17.87 -11.07 15.12
CA ASP A 281 -17.55 -12.31 14.40
C ASP A 281 -16.07 -12.40 14.01
N GLN A 282 -15.56 -11.35 13.37
CA GLN A 282 -14.15 -11.28 12.96
C GLN A 282 -13.21 -11.31 14.16
N LEU A 283 -13.53 -10.54 15.21
CA LEU A 283 -12.74 -10.50 16.45
C LEU A 283 -12.69 -11.87 17.13
N ALA A 284 -13.83 -12.54 17.27
CA ALA A 284 -13.91 -13.87 17.87
C ALA A 284 -13.06 -14.88 17.07
N VAL A 285 -13.22 -14.90 15.75
CA VAL A 285 -12.46 -15.80 14.88
C VAL A 285 -10.97 -15.54 14.99
N MET A 286 -10.53 -14.29 14.94
CA MET A 286 -9.11 -13.96 15.04
C MET A 286 -8.50 -14.40 16.36
N LEU A 287 -9.17 -14.16 17.49
CA LEU A 287 -8.66 -14.51 18.81
C LEU A 287 -8.61 -16.03 19.03
N VAL A 288 -9.66 -16.76 18.62
CA VAL A 288 -9.68 -18.21 18.82
C VAL A 288 -8.69 -18.91 17.89
N VAL A 289 -8.56 -18.47 16.63
CA VAL A 289 -7.55 -19.00 15.71
C VAL A 289 -6.13 -18.64 16.16
N ALA A 290 -5.92 -17.45 16.74
CA ALA A 290 -4.64 -17.09 17.34
C ALA A 290 -4.26 -18.05 18.46
N HIS A 291 -5.19 -18.28 19.39
CA HIS A 291 -5.00 -19.16 20.54
C HIS A 291 -4.62 -20.58 20.11
N ASP A 292 -5.32 -21.13 19.12
CA ASP A 292 -5.02 -22.46 18.55
C ASP A 292 -3.62 -22.52 17.91
N CYS A 293 -3.18 -21.45 17.24
CA CYS A 293 -1.87 -21.44 16.58
C CYS A 293 -0.68 -21.34 17.55
N ILE A 294 -0.84 -20.67 18.71
CA ILE A 294 0.28 -20.31 19.60
C ILE A 294 0.18 -20.87 21.03
N GLY A 295 -0.96 -21.43 21.39
CA GLY A 295 -1.24 -21.96 22.72
C GLY A 295 -1.44 -20.89 23.81
N THR A 296 -1.98 -21.32 24.94
CA THR A 296 -2.45 -20.43 26.03
C THR A 296 -1.37 -19.49 26.58
N ILE A 297 -0.12 -19.96 26.75
CA ILE A 297 0.95 -19.18 27.38
C ILE A 297 1.37 -18.00 26.50
N VAL A 298 1.59 -18.24 25.20
CA VAL A 298 1.99 -17.18 24.25
C VAL A 298 0.81 -16.26 23.97
N PHE A 299 -0.41 -16.82 23.90
CA PHE A 299 -1.64 -16.05 23.73
C PHE A 299 -1.82 -15.04 24.86
N GLY A 300 -1.62 -15.43 26.13
CA GLY A 300 -1.73 -14.53 27.27
C GLY A 300 -0.73 -13.37 27.25
N ARG A 301 0.46 -13.56 26.64
CA ARG A 301 1.47 -12.49 26.47
C ARG A 301 1.14 -11.51 25.35
N LEU A 302 0.38 -11.94 24.34
CA LEU A 302 0.03 -11.12 23.18
C LEU A 302 -1.32 -10.43 23.29
N PHE A 303 -2.29 -11.10 23.89
CA PHE A 303 -3.68 -10.66 23.93
C PHE A 303 -4.25 -10.56 25.35
N GLY A 304 -3.50 -10.95 26.38
CA GLY A 304 -3.96 -10.90 27.77
C GLY A 304 -3.93 -9.49 28.38
N PRO A 305 -4.27 -9.37 29.68
CA PRO A 305 -4.33 -8.07 30.39
C PRO A 305 -2.99 -7.32 30.46
N ARG A 306 -1.88 -8.04 30.30
CA ARG A 306 -0.51 -7.49 30.26
C ARG A 306 0.13 -7.73 28.89
N ALA A 307 -0.67 -7.60 27.84
CA ALA A 307 -0.20 -7.76 26.47
C ALA A 307 0.96 -6.80 26.17
N ASP A 308 1.97 -7.30 25.46
CA ASP A 308 3.05 -6.46 24.95
C ASP A 308 2.51 -5.56 23.81
N PRO A 309 2.48 -4.23 24.01
CA PRO A 309 1.91 -3.30 23.03
C PRO A 309 2.69 -3.33 21.71
N GLU A 310 4.01 -3.54 21.72
CA GLU A 310 4.80 -3.55 20.50
C GLU A 310 4.49 -4.78 19.64
N LEU A 311 4.28 -5.93 20.27
CA LEU A 311 3.90 -7.16 19.55
C LEU A 311 2.49 -7.03 18.97
N LEU A 312 1.57 -6.44 19.73
CA LEU A 312 0.22 -6.15 19.27
C LEU A 312 0.21 -5.16 18.10
N ASP A 313 1.00 -4.08 18.17
CA ASP A 313 1.14 -3.09 17.10
C ASP A 313 1.70 -3.70 15.82
N ARG A 314 2.66 -4.63 15.94
CA ARG A 314 3.17 -5.40 14.78
C ARG A 314 2.08 -6.26 14.13
N ILE A 315 1.21 -6.88 14.94
CA ILE A 315 0.08 -7.67 14.42
C ILE A 315 -0.93 -6.75 13.73
N LEU A 316 -1.25 -5.60 14.31
CA LEU A 316 -2.17 -4.60 13.74
C LEU A 316 -1.62 -4.01 12.44
N ALA A 317 -0.34 -3.63 12.41
CA ALA A 317 0.34 -3.14 11.21
C ALA A 317 0.29 -4.20 10.09
N ARG A 318 0.56 -5.46 10.42
CA ARG A 318 0.51 -6.55 9.45
C ARG A 318 -0.91 -6.86 8.99
N ALA A 319 -1.90 -6.79 9.88
CA ALA A 319 -3.32 -6.94 9.52
C ALA A 319 -3.76 -5.87 8.52
N ARG A 320 -3.34 -4.61 8.73
CA ARG A 320 -3.59 -3.50 7.79
C ARG A 320 -2.89 -3.72 6.45
N LEU A 321 -1.64 -4.18 6.44
CA LEU A 321 -0.92 -4.52 5.20
C LEU A 321 -1.61 -5.63 4.39
N HIS A 322 -2.27 -6.57 5.06
CA HIS A 322 -3.05 -7.64 4.44
C HIS A 322 -4.51 -7.26 4.15
N GLY A 323 -4.91 -6.01 4.42
CA GLY A 323 -6.27 -5.52 4.16
C GLY A 323 -7.36 -6.07 5.10
N ILE A 324 -6.99 -6.57 6.29
CA ILE A 324 -7.96 -7.02 7.30
C ILE A 324 -8.65 -5.82 7.94
N GLY A 325 -9.98 -5.79 7.88
CA GLY A 325 -10.80 -4.72 8.45
C GLY A 325 -12.30 -5.05 8.48
N PRO A 326 -13.18 -4.04 8.63
CA PRO A 326 -14.63 -4.24 8.86
C PRO A 326 -15.35 -4.96 7.71
N ASN A 327 -14.79 -4.91 6.51
CA ASN A 327 -15.38 -5.50 5.30
C ASN A 327 -14.81 -6.89 4.97
N SER A 328 -13.77 -7.34 5.69
CA SER A 328 -13.14 -8.64 5.44
C SER A 328 -14.08 -9.80 5.80
N GLY A 329 -13.91 -10.93 5.13
CA GLY A 329 -14.59 -12.18 5.50
C GLY A 329 -14.02 -12.76 6.80
N VAL A 330 -14.82 -13.54 7.54
CA VAL A 330 -14.33 -14.28 8.72
C VAL A 330 -13.25 -15.30 8.35
N ILE A 331 -13.37 -15.92 7.17
CA ILE A 331 -12.39 -16.86 6.62
C ILE A 331 -11.05 -16.16 6.33
N GLU A 332 -11.08 -14.95 5.75
CA GLU A 332 -9.87 -14.16 5.47
C GLU A 332 -9.14 -13.81 6.76
N CYS A 333 -9.89 -13.44 7.82
CA CYS A 333 -9.35 -13.16 9.14
C CYS A 333 -8.64 -14.39 9.73
N ALA A 334 -9.21 -15.59 9.58
CA ALA A 334 -8.59 -16.82 10.04
C ALA A 334 -7.34 -17.23 9.24
N ILE A 335 -7.37 -17.09 7.91
CA ILE A 335 -6.21 -17.33 7.04
C ILE A 335 -5.07 -16.40 7.44
N PHE A 336 -5.38 -15.11 7.65
CA PHE A 336 -4.42 -14.14 8.12
C PHE A 336 -3.78 -14.57 9.46
N MET A 337 -4.57 -14.91 10.48
CA MET A 337 -4.01 -15.30 11.78
C MET A 337 -3.14 -16.56 11.71
N ARG A 338 -3.55 -17.55 10.92
CA ARG A 338 -2.73 -18.75 10.66
C ARG A 338 -1.43 -18.40 9.95
N SER A 339 -1.46 -17.46 9.00
CA SER A 339 -0.25 -17.01 8.26
C SER A 339 0.72 -16.22 9.15
N VAL A 340 0.20 -15.40 10.07
CA VAL A 340 1.01 -14.63 11.02
C VAL A 340 1.75 -15.56 11.95
N PHE A 341 1.07 -16.62 12.42
CA PHE A 341 1.61 -17.57 13.39
C PHE A 341 2.10 -18.89 12.80
N ALA A 342 2.20 -19.02 11.47
CA ALA A 342 2.65 -20.24 10.79
C ALA A 342 4.02 -20.74 11.29
N ARG A 343 4.90 -19.82 11.69
CA ARG A 343 6.23 -20.14 12.25
C ARG A 343 6.18 -20.71 13.67
N PHE A 344 5.10 -20.48 14.41
CA PHE A 344 4.86 -21.03 15.75
C PHE A 344 4.24 -22.43 15.71
N GLY A 345 3.43 -22.72 14.68
CA GLY A 345 2.80 -24.04 14.48
C GLY A 345 3.79 -25.20 14.27
N HIS A 346 5.02 -24.92 13.83
CA HIS A 346 6.07 -25.95 13.71
C HIS A 346 6.71 -26.35 15.05
N ARG A 347 6.52 -25.58 16.13
CA ARG A 347 7.09 -25.88 17.45
C ARG A 347 6.12 -26.61 18.38
N SER A 348 4.81 -26.39 18.28
CA SER A 348 3.82 -27.05 19.16
C SER A 348 3.36 -28.44 18.70
N ARG A 349 3.78 -28.92 17.52
CA ARG A 349 3.47 -30.29 17.03
C ARG A 349 4.58 -31.32 17.29
N ARG A 350 5.66 -30.91 17.96
CA ARG A 350 6.71 -31.79 18.48
C ARG A 350 6.70 -31.67 19.99
N ASP A 351 5.77 -32.36 20.61
CA ASP A 351 6.04 -33.20 21.79
C ASP A 351 4.83 -34.14 21.98
N PRO A 352 5.05 -35.46 22.11
CA PRO A 352 4.01 -36.45 22.42
C PRO A 352 3.52 -36.38 23.87
#